data_AF-A0A2L0AF25-F1
#
_entry.id   AF-A0A2L0AF25-F1
#
_cell.length_a   1.000
_cell.length_b   1.000
_cell.length_c   1.000
_cell.angle_alpha   90.00
_cell.angle_beta   90.00
_cell.angle_gamma   90.00
#
_symmetry.space_group_name_H-M   'P 1'
#
loop_
_entity.id
_entity.type
_entity.pdbx_description
1 polymer ?
#
loop_
_entity_poly.entity_id
_entity_poly.type
_entity_poly.pdbx_seq_one_letter_code
_entity_poly.pdbx_strand_id
1 'polypeptide(L)' 'MIVRALDDIMLIYHRPSGQTHMVASPVPEILAGLGSAAMTAGEVVAVLSTQFDIGNAAEAVPAIQVHLDEMAGLGLVRRS' A
#
# COMPACT_ATOMS: atom_id res chain seq x y z
N MET A 1 20.61 -4.40 24.17
CA MET A 1 20.28 -3.54 23.02
C MET A 1 20.35 -4.42 21.78
N ILE A 2 19.27 -4.52 21.01
CA ILE A 2 19.22 -5.31 19.77
C ILE A 2 19.05 -4.32 18.62
N VAL A 3 19.90 -4.43 17.60
CA VAL A 3 19.86 -3.62 16.38
C VAL A 3 19.77 -4.59 15.19
N ARG A 4 18.87 -4.31 14.24
CA ARG A 4 18.65 -5.08 13.02
C ARG A 4 18.57 -4.13 11.83
N ALA A 5 19.11 -4.57 10.69
CA ALA A 5 18.91 -3.89 9.43
C ALA A 5 17.45 -4.06 8.97
N LEU A 6 16.93 -3.04 8.31
CA LEU A 6 15.62 -3.04 7.67
C LEU A 6 15.90 -2.92 6.18
N ASP A 7 15.84 -4.04 5.47
CA ASP A 7 16.33 -4.12 4.09
C ASP A 7 15.37 -3.45 3.10
N ASP A 8 14.05 -3.64 3.27
CA ASP A 8 13.02 -3.21 2.30
C ASP A 8 12.05 -2.14 2.85
N ILE A 9 12.57 -1.11 3.52
CA ILE A 9 11.77 0.05 3.94
C ILE A 9 11.94 1.22 2.97
N MET A 10 10.80 1.77 2.54
CA MET A 10 10.75 3.05 1.82
C MET A 10 10.29 4.19 2.73
N LEU A 11 10.83 5.38 2.46
CA LEU A 11 10.42 6.62 3.11
C LEU A 11 9.53 7.42 2.16
N ILE A 12 8.29 7.71 2.58
CA ILE A 12 7.34 8.51 1.82
C ILE A 12 7.13 9.84 2.54
N TYR A 13 7.52 10.94 1.90
CA TYR A 13 7.25 12.27 2.43
C TYR A 13 5.85 12.76 1.99
N HIS A 14 4.94 12.89 2.93
CA HIS A 14 3.59 13.39 2.70
C HIS A 14 3.54 14.91 2.91
N ARG A 15 3.79 15.67 1.82
CA ARG A 15 3.89 17.14 1.84
C ARG A 15 2.72 17.85 2.54
N PRO A 16 1.44 17.48 2.34
CA PRO A 16 0.32 18.16 3.01
C PRO A 16 0.34 18.06 4.54
N SER A 17 0.81 16.94 5.12
CA SER A 17 0.91 16.78 6.57
C SER A 17 2.29 17.15 7.13
N GLY A 18 3.30 17.27 6.27
CA GLY A 18 4.70 17.47 6.66
C GLY A 18 5.35 16.24 7.31
N GLN A 19 4.70 15.07 7.26
CA GLN A 19 5.18 13.84 7.90
C GLN A 19 5.94 12.95 6.91
N THR A 20 6.89 12.17 7.43
CA THR A 20 7.57 11.09 6.70
C THR A 20 7.06 9.75 7.20
N HIS A 21 6.50 8.95 6.29
CA HIS A 21 6.03 7.60 6.58
C HIS A 21 7.14 6.60 6.24
N MET A 22 7.44 5.71 7.17
CA MET A 22 8.24 4.50 6.92
C MET A 22 7.29 3.39 6.55
N VAL A 23 7.46 2.81 5.36
CA VAL A 23 6.56 1.77 4.85
C VAL A 23 7.37 0.58 4.34
N ALA A 24 6.82 -0.61 4.51
CA ALA A 24 7.33 -1.85 3.94
C ALA A 24 6.25 -2.46 3.03
N SER A 25 6.60 -3.50 2.29
CA SER A 25 5.63 -4.23 1.47
C SER A 25 4.41 -4.69 2.31
N PRO A 26 3.19 -4.65 1.75
CA PRO A 26 2.87 -4.36 0.35
C PRO A 26 2.56 -2.89 0.04
N VAL A 27 2.82 -1.95 0.96
CA VAL A 27 2.35 -0.56 0.82
C VAL A 27 2.96 0.16 -0.40
N PRO A 28 4.29 0.13 -0.63
CA PRO A 28 4.86 0.73 -1.82
C PRO A 28 4.29 0.18 -3.13
N GLU A 29 4.04 -1.12 -3.19
CA GLU A 29 3.51 -1.81 -4.37
C GLU A 29 2.07 -1.37 -4.64
N ILE A 30 1.25 -1.28 -3.59
CA ILE A 30 -0.13 -0.78 -3.70
C ILE A 30 -0.13 0.67 -4.19
N LEU A 31 0.71 1.54 -3.62
CA LEU A 31 0.78 2.95 -4.03
C LEU A 31 1.26 3.09 -5.49
N ALA A 32 2.24 2.29 -5.90
CA ALA A 32 2.69 2.24 -7.29
C ALA A 32 1.58 1.75 -8.23
N GLY A 33 0.79 0.75 -7.82
CA GLY A 33 -0.34 0.23 -8.57
C GLY A 33 -1.52 1.22 -8.70
N LEU A 34 -1.80 1.99 -7.65
CA LEU A 34 -2.85 3.02 -7.65
C LEU A 34 -2.52 4.20 -8.58
N GLY A 35 -1.25 4.62 -8.60
CA GLY A 35 -0.83 5.82 -9.31
C GLY A 35 -1.62 7.06 -8.86
N SER A 36 -2.42 7.63 -9.76
CA SER A 36 -3.35 8.74 -9.46
C SER A 36 -4.82 8.39 -9.73
N ALA A 37 -5.11 7.12 -10.01
CA ALA A 37 -6.45 6.66 -10.32
C ALA A 37 -7.24 6.34 -9.05
N ALA A 38 -8.55 6.57 -9.10
CA ALA A 38 -9.47 5.99 -8.12
C ALA A 38 -9.69 4.52 -8.49
N MET A 39 -9.49 3.63 -7.52
CA MET A 39 -9.60 2.18 -7.72
C MET A 39 -10.25 1.52 -6.51
N THR A 40 -11.03 0.49 -6.75
CA THR A 40 -11.52 -0.45 -5.75
C THR A 40 -10.42 -1.44 -5.35
N ALA A 41 -10.55 -2.08 -4.19
CA ALA A 41 -9.60 -3.12 -3.76
C ALA A 41 -9.47 -4.26 -4.78
N GLY A 42 -10.56 -4.62 -5.46
CA GLY A 42 -10.54 -5.62 -6.54
C GLY A 42 -9.70 -5.21 -7.74
N GLU A 43 -9.81 -3.94 -8.16
CA GLU A 43 -9.00 -3.40 -9.25
C GLU A 43 -7.53 -3.30 -8.86
N VAL A 44 -7.23 -2.95 -7.60
CA VAL A 44 -5.85 -2.93 -7.08
C VAL A 44 -5.26 -4.35 -7.11
N VAL A 45 -6.00 -5.37 -6.65
CA VAL A 45 -5.56 -6.77 -6.75
C VAL A 45 -5.30 -7.14 -8.21
N ALA A 46 -6.20 -6.78 -9.13
CA ALA A 46 -6.01 -7.08 -10.56
C ALA A 46 -4.72 -6.45 -11.12
N VAL A 47 -4.41 -5.20 -10.76
CA VAL A 47 -3.17 -4.52 -11.17
C VAL A 47 -1.95 -5.19 -10.55
N LEU A 48 -1.97 -5.47 -9.25
CA LEU A 48 -0.84 -6.12 -8.57
C LEU A 48 -0.56 -7.53 -9.12
N SER A 49 -1.61 -8.29 -9.45
CA SER A 49 -1.49 -9.62 -10.05
C SER A 49 -0.80 -9.62 -11.43
N THR A 50 -0.62 -8.45 -12.06
CA THR A 50 0.18 -8.35 -13.30
C THR A 50 1.70 -8.45 -13.05
N GLN A 51 2.15 -8.22 -11.81
CA GLN A 51 3.56 -8.12 -11.44
C GLN A 51 3.95 -9.06 -10.30
N PHE A 52 2.99 -9.45 -9.47
CA PHE A 52 3.21 -10.25 -8.27
C PHE A 52 2.31 -11.50 -8.26
N ASP A 53 2.78 -12.57 -7.63
CA ASP A 53 1.96 -13.74 -7.33
C ASP A 53 1.12 -13.48 -6.07
N ILE A 54 -0.08 -12.95 -6.26
CA ILE A 54 -1.00 -12.53 -5.18
C ILE A 54 -1.83 -13.70 -4.62
N GLY A 55 -1.85 -14.86 -5.29
CA GLY A 55 -2.65 -16.01 -4.88
C GLY A 55 -4.16 -15.81 -5.08
N ASN A 56 -4.97 -16.35 -4.15
CA ASN A 56 -6.43 -16.38 -4.27
C ASN A 56 -7.06 -14.99 -4.11
N ALA A 57 -7.74 -14.50 -5.15
CA ALA A 57 -8.42 -13.22 -5.14
C ALA A 57 -9.47 -13.07 -4.01
N ALA A 58 -10.15 -14.13 -3.62
CA ALA A 58 -11.15 -14.09 -2.55
C ALA A 58 -10.56 -13.76 -1.17
N GLU A 59 -9.27 -14.05 -0.97
CA GLU A 59 -8.52 -13.73 0.24
C GLU A 59 -7.73 -12.42 0.09
N ALA A 60 -7.16 -12.19 -1.09
CA ALA A 60 -6.35 -11.01 -1.37
C ALA A 60 -7.16 -9.71 -1.36
N VAL A 61 -8.39 -9.70 -1.90
CA VAL A 61 -9.20 -8.47 -1.97
C VAL A 61 -9.52 -7.92 -0.57
N PRO A 62 -10.01 -8.71 0.40
CA PRO A 62 -10.17 -8.25 1.77
C PRO A 62 -8.87 -7.75 2.41
N ALA A 63 -7.74 -8.42 2.17
CA ALA A 63 -6.44 -7.99 2.70
C ALA A 63 -5.99 -6.64 2.15
N ILE A 64 -6.14 -6.43 0.83
CA ILE A 64 -5.87 -5.13 0.20
C ILE A 64 -6.82 -4.04 0.72
N GLN A 65 -8.09 -4.36 0.96
CA GLN A 65 -9.04 -3.42 1.54
C GLN A 65 -8.59 -2.93 2.93
N VAL A 66 -8.10 -3.83 3.79
CA VAL A 66 -7.55 -3.45 5.11
C VAL A 66 -6.38 -2.49 4.96
N HIS A 67 -5.42 -2.76 4.08
CA HIS A 67 -4.29 -1.86 3.85
C HIS A 67 -4.71 -0.50 3.29
N LEU A 68 -5.69 -0.46 2.38
CA LEU A 68 -6.24 0.80 1.86
C LEU A 68 -6.90 1.62 2.97
N ASP A 69 -7.62 0.96 3.90
CA ASP A 69 -8.25 1.62 5.03
C ASP A 69 -7.24 2.17 6.04
N GLU A 70 -6.18 1.42 6.33
CA GLU A 70 -5.05 1.89 7.15
C GLU A 70 -4.35 3.09 6.51
N MET A 71 -4.03 3.00 5.22
CA MET A 71 -3.40 4.09 4.46
C MET A 71 -4.29 5.33 4.40
N ALA A 72 -5.61 5.17 4.30
CA ALA A 72 -6.55 6.28 4.35
C ALA A 72 -6.54 6.94 5.74
N GLY A 73 -6.45 6.15 6.82
CA GLY A 73 -6.29 6.65 8.19
C GLY A 73 -4.98 7.44 8.39
N LEU A 74 -3.92 7.07 7.67
CA LEU A 74 -2.62 7.77 7.67
C LEU A 74 -2.57 8.96 6.70
N GLY A 75 -3.58 9.14 5.85
CA GLY A 75 -3.64 10.18 4.83
C GLY A 75 -2.78 9.91 3.58
N LEU A 76 -2.29 8.68 3.41
CA LEU A 76 -1.50 8.25 2.23
C LEU A 76 -2.37 8.07 0.99
N VAL A 77 -3.63 7.65 1.17
CA VAL A 77 -4.66 7.58 0.12
C VAL A 77 -5.92 8.28 0.60
N ARG A 78 -6.86 8.54 -0.32
CA ARG A 78 -8.17 9.13 0.01
C ARG A 78 -9.27 8.17 -0.39
N ARG A 79 -10.30 8.08 0.45
CA ARG A 79 -11.56 7.45 0.07
C ARG A 79 -12.31 8.39 -0.86
N SER A 80 -12.80 7.87 -1.98
CA SER A 80 -13.69 8.55 -2.93
C SER A 80 -15.14 8.22 -2.66
#